data_AF-A0A917WRV0-F1
#
_entry.id   AF-A0A917WRV0-F1
#
_cell.length_a   1.000
_cell.length_b   1.000
_cell.length_c   1.000
_cell.angle_alpha   90.00
_cell.angle_beta   90.00
_cell.angle_gamma   90.00
#
_symmetry.space_group_name_H-M   'P 1'
#
loop_
_entity.id
_entity.type
_entity.pdbx_description
1 polymer ?
#
loop_
_entity_poly.entity_id
_entity_poly.type
_entity_poly.pdbx_seq_one_letter_code
_entity_poly.pdbx_strand_id
1 'polypeptide(L)'
;MFTEIFISRTPCMGDCPEYQVIVNNIGNVQWNGQWSVYHLGKADFNITKSKIKKIEMLLKEFDYRSFTYPEPDMFATDQPSCITKVIFDDGFVKEIDHYLGDTQSYDKESKHSIANLEKFEKKLEQILGLRKYIKHPPFYLYYLKCTTCNGYESVISAPNENQAIQLATEHHYHHQWEVKKIGKDVRNTCMPHLVIGNS
;
A
#
# COMPACT_ATOMS: atom_id res chain seq x y z
N MET A 1 3.75 2.41 -26.55
CA MET A 1 3.08 2.94 -25.34
C MET A 1 2.21 1.82 -24.76
N PHE A 2 1.48 2.02 -23.66
CA PHE A 2 0.51 1.03 -23.20
C PHE A 2 -0.93 1.54 -23.39
N THR A 3 -1.91 0.64 -23.37
CA THR A 3 -3.35 0.97 -23.31
C THR A 3 -3.90 0.68 -21.93
N GLU A 4 -3.50 -0.44 -21.33
CA GLU A 4 -3.90 -0.86 -19.99
C GLU A 4 -2.77 -1.58 -19.26
N ILE A 5 -2.69 -1.40 -17.95
CA ILE A 5 -1.87 -2.19 -17.03
C ILE A 5 -2.74 -2.72 -15.92
N PHE A 6 -2.55 -3.99 -15.60
CA PHE A 6 -3.09 -4.65 -14.43
C PHE A 6 -1.94 -5.03 -13.48
N ILE A 7 -2.15 -4.82 -12.19
CA ILE A 7 -1.28 -5.30 -11.11
C ILE A 7 -2.14 -5.89 -10.00
N SER A 8 -1.75 -7.06 -9.49
CA SER A 8 -2.45 -7.76 -8.41
C SER A 8 -1.46 -8.36 -7.43
N ARG A 9 -1.83 -8.37 -6.15
CA ARG A 9 -1.18 -9.19 -5.12
C ARG A 9 -2.16 -10.29 -4.71
N THR A 10 -1.72 -11.55 -4.78
CA THR A 10 -2.56 -12.72 -4.44
C THR A 10 -2.58 -12.97 -2.92
N PRO A 11 -3.56 -13.72 -2.39
CA PRO A 11 -3.59 -14.07 -0.97
C PRO A 11 -2.43 -14.99 -0.56
N CYS A 12 -2.12 -15.00 0.73
CA CYS A 12 -1.17 -15.92 1.36
C CYS A 12 -1.74 -16.39 2.71
N MET A 13 -1.12 -17.37 3.38
CA MET A 13 -1.55 -17.82 4.72
C MET A 13 -1.27 -16.84 5.88
N GLY A 14 -0.76 -15.64 5.60
CA GLY A 14 -0.49 -14.57 6.60
C GLY A 14 -1.17 -13.24 6.25
N ASP A 15 -0.58 -12.12 6.69
CA ASP A 15 -1.13 -10.77 6.49
C ASP A 15 -0.71 -10.12 5.16
N CYS A 16 -0.53 -10.91 4.10
CA CYS A 16 -0.19 -10.36 2.80
C CYS A 16 -1.36 -9.54 2.26
N PRO A 17 -1.11 -8.32 1.75
CA PRO A 17 -2.18 -7.52 1.16
C PRO A 17 -2.69 -8.19 -0.12
N GLU A 18 -4.00 -8.37 -0.22
CA GLU A 18 -4.69 -8.89 -1.40
C GLU A 18 -5.47 -7.77 -2.08
N TYR A 19 -5.15 -7.49 -3.34
CA TYR A 19 -5.80 -6.45 -4.12
C TYR A 19 -5.53 -6.59 -5.61
N GLN A 20 -6.36 -5.89 -6.40
CA GLN A 20 -6.21 -5.75 -7.84
C GLN A 20 -6.29 -4.27 -8.23
N VAL A 21 -5.50 -3.88 -9.23
CA VAL A 21 -5.53 -2.54 -9.82
C VAL A 21 -5.48 -2.62 -11.33
N ILE A 22 -6.36 -1.86 -11.99
CA ILE A 22 -6.33 -1.63 -13.43
C ILE A 22 -6.07 -0.14 -13.65
N VAL A 23 -5.12 0.20 -14.53
CA VAL A 23 -4.86 1.58 -14.97
C VAL A 23 -4.83 1.66 -16.48
N ASN A 24 -5.54 2.62 -17.05
CA ASN A 24 -5.50 2.87 -18.49
C ASN A 24 -4.53 4.01 -18.84
N ASN A 25 -4.24 4.15 -20.13
CA ASN A 25 -3.27 5.13 -20.65
C ASN A 25 -3.70 6.61 -20.52
N ILE A 26 -4.96 6.87 -20.17
CA ILE A 26 -5.45 8.24 -19.87
C ILE A 26 -5.36 8.58 -18.38
N GLY A 27 -5.06 7.60 -17.52
CA GLY A 27 -4.82 7.79 -16.09
C GLY A 27 -5.97 7.43 -15.16
N ASN A 28 -7.05 6.83 -15.66
CA ASN A 28 -8.08 6.25 -14.79
C ASN A 28 -7.52 5.00 -14.11
N VAL A 29 -7.69 4.91 -12.80
CA VAL A 29 -7.26 3.78 -11.99
C VAL A 29 -8.46 3.21 -11.25
N GLN A 30 -8.65 1.90 -11.39
CA GLN A 30 -9.64 1.12 -10.68
C GLN A 30 -8.92 0.25 -9.65
N TRP A 31 -9.30 0.36 -8.39
CA TRP A 31 -8.79 -0.40 -7.26
C TRP A 31 -9.86 -1.37 -6.77
N ASN A 32 -9.47 -2.58 -6.40
CA ASN A 32 -10.30 -3.54 -5.67
C ASN A 32 -9.46 -4.19 -4.57
N GLY A 33 -9.66 -3.75 -3.32
CA GLY A 33 -8.99 -4.32 -2.16
C GLY A 33 -9.80 -5.46 -1.55
N GLN A 34 -9.16 -6.58 -1.21
CA GLN A 34 -9.85 -7.79 -0.74
C GLN A 34 -9.50 -8.13 0.70
N TRP A 35 -8.20 -8.22 1.03
CA TRP A 35 -7.73 -8.66 2.33
C TRP A 35 -6.45 -7.94 2.77
N SER A 36 -6.25 -7.76 4.07
CA SER A 36 -5.05 -7.12 4.67
C SER A 36 -4.60 -5.83 3.98
N VAL A 37 -5.56 -5.03 3.52
CA VAL A 37 -5.38 -3.70 2.94
C VAL A 37 -6.22 -2.68 3.69
N TYR A 38 -5.75 -1.43 3.72
CA TYR A 38 -6.46 -0.35 4.40
C TYR A 38 -7.80 0.00 3.73
N HIS A 39 -7.85 0.01 2.40
CA HIS A 39 -9.08 0.31 1.67
C HIS A 39 -9.67 -0.97 1.05
N LEU A 40 -10.64 -1.56 1.74
CA LEU A 40 -11.40 -2.70 1.23
C LEU A 40 -12.40 -2.28 0.15
N GLY A 41 -12.72 -3.20 -0.75
CA GLY A 41 -13.67 -3.00 -1.84
C GLY A 41 -13.14 -2.10 -2.96
N LYS A 42 -14.08 -1.62 -3.77
CA LYS A 42 -13.79 -0.87 -5.00
C LYS A 42 -13.51 0.61 -4.72
N ALA A 43 -12.57 1.18 -5.46
CA ALA A 43 -12.36 2.63 -5.52
C ALA A 43 -11.86 3.04 -6.90
N ASP A 44 -12.25 4.22 -7.35
CA ASP A 44 -11.77 4.82 -8.59
C ASP A 44 -11.01 6.11 -8.28
N PHE A 45 -9.89 6.31 -8.95
CA PHE A 45 -9.13 7.55 -8.86
C PHE A 45 -8.35 7.82 -10.14
N ASN A 46 -7.78 9.01 -10.23
CA ASN A 46 -7.02 9.45 -11.39
C ASN A 46 -5.55 9.69 -11.04
N ILE A 47 -4.66 9.36 -11.97
CA ILE A 47 -3.26 9.77 -11.94
C ILE A 47 -2.96 10.76 -13.06
N THR A 48 -1.96 11.61 -12.83
CA THR A 48 -1.60 12.65 -13.80
C THR A 48 -0.90 12.06 -15.02
N LYS A 49 -0.97 12.75 -16.16
CA LYS A 49 -0.19 12.40 -17.37
C LYS A 49 1.32 12.28 -17.10
N SER A 50 1.85 13.03 -16.14
CA SER A 50 3.25 12.91 -15.71
C SER A 50 3.55 11.52 -15.09
N LYS A 51 2.62 10.97 -14.30
CA LYS A 51 2.75 9.61 -13.76
C LYS A 51 2.64 8.55 -14.86
N ILE A 52 1.75 8.73 -15.84
CA ILE A 52 1.66 7.84 -17.01
C ILE A 52 3.01 7.78 -17.76
N LYS A 53 3.61 8.93 -18.05
CA LYS A 53 4.96 8.97 -18.66
C LYS A 53 6.02 8.24 -17.84
N LYS A 54 5.97 8.35 -16.50
CA LYS A 54 6.88 7.61 -15.61
C LYS A 54 6.68 6.09 -15.70
N ILE A 55 5.44 5.63 -15.85
CA ILE A 55 5.13 4.22 -16.06
C ILE A 55 5.70 3.74 -17.40
N GLU A 56 5.51 4.50 -18.48
CA GLU A 56 6.07 4.17 -19.80
C GLU A 56 7.60 4.09 -19.78
N MET A 57 8.25 5.04 -19.11
CA MET A 57 9.71 5.01 -18.89
C MET A 57 10.11 3.76 -18.10
N LEU A 58 9.41 3.46 -17.01
CA LEU A 58 9.70 2.29 -16.16
C LEU A 58 9.60 0.97 -16.95
N LEU A 59 8.55 0.80 -17.77
CA LEU A 59 8.37 -0.38 -18.63
C LEU A 59 9.54 -0.54 -19.62
N LYS A 60 9.99 0.57 -20.21
CA LYS A 60 11.11 0.58 -21.17
C LYS A 60 12.45 0.31 -20.49
N GLU A 61 12.70 0.97 -19.35
CA GLU A 61 13.94 0.81 -18.57
C GLU A 61 14.11 -0.64 -18.10
N PHE A 62 13.03 -1.25 -17.59
CA PHE A 62 13.02 -2.65 -17.19
C PHE A 62 13.07 -3.63 -18.37
N ASP A 63 12.70 -3.19 -19.58
CA ASP A 63 12.52 -4.04 -20.77
C ASP A 63 11.44 -5.12 -20.55
N TYR A 64 10.29 -4.67 -20.03
CA TYR A 64 9.17 -5.52 -19.62
C TYR A 64 8.66 -6.44 -20.74
N ARG A 65 8.64 -5.96 -21.99
CA ARG A 65 8.17 -6.73 -23.15
C ARG A 65 8.98 -8.01 -23.36
N SER A 66 10.29 -7.93 -23.17
CA SER A 66 11.23 -9.01 -23.46
C SER A 66 11.51 -9.89 -22.25
N PHE A 67 11.22 -9.39 -21.04
CA PHE A 67 11.44 -10.11 -19.80
C PHE A 67 10.69 -11.45 -19.78
N THR A 68 11.36 -12.51 -19.33
CA THR A 68 10.77 -13.83 -19.13
C THR A 68 10.99 -14.23 -17.69
N TYR A 69 9.90 -14.47 -16.96
CA TYR A 69 9.98 -15.01 -15.61
C TYR A 69 10.25 -16.52 -15.72
N PRO A 70 11.36 -17.03 -15.15
CA PRO A 70 11.56 -18.47 -15.09
C PRO A 70 10.55 -19.12 -14.14
N GLU A 71 10.34 -20.43 -14.29
CA GLU A 71 9.61 -21.20 -13.29
C GLU A 71 10.34 -21.11 -11.93
N PRO A 72 9.63 -20.87 -10.81
CA PRO A 72 10.26 -20.78 -9.49
C PRO A 72 10.80 -22.14 -9.03
N ASP A 73 11.92 -22.13 -8.31
CA ASP A 73 12.54 -23.36 -7.79
C ASP A 73 11.72 -24.03 -6.68
N MET A 74 11.00 -23.21 -5.91
CA MET A 74 10.24 -23.62 -4.74
C MET A 74 8.96 -22.80 -4.64
N PHE A 75 7.92 -23.42 -4.09
CA PHE A 75 6.63 -22.80 -3.82
C PHE A 75 6.22 -23.03 -2.37
N ALA A 76 5.72 -21.99 -1.72
CA ALA A 76 5.21 -22.00 -0.35
C ALA A 76 3.93 -21.15 -0.28
N THR A 77 2.96 -21.60 0.52
CA THR A 77 1.63 -20.99 0.58
C THR A 77 1.55 -19.74 1.46
N ASP A 78 2.61 -19.46 2.22
CA ASP A 78 2.73 -18.29 3.09
C ASP A 78 3.30 -17.06 2.37
N GLN A 79 3.69 -17.19 1.10
CA GLN A 79 4.14 -16.08 0.25
C GLN A 79 3.13 -15.82 -0.87
N PRO A 80 2.86 -14.54 -1.20
CA PRO A 80 1.94 -14.18 -2.27
C PRO A 80 2.68 -14.17 -3.63
N SER A 81 1.91 -14.03 -4.70
CA SER A 81 2.40 -13.65 -6.03
C SER A 81 2.09 -12.19 -6.33
N CYS A 82 2.88 -11.60 -7.22
CA CYS A 82 2.56 -10.37 -7.92
C CYS A 82 2.27 -10.67 -9.38
N ILE A 83 1.03 -10.43 -9.79
CA ILE A 83 0.65 -10.60 -11.19
C ILE A 83 0.66 -9.22 -11.83
N THR A 84 1.49 -9.04 -12.85
CA THR A 84 1.49 -7.83 -13.69
C THR A 84 1.12 -8.19 -15.12
N LYS A 85 0.29 -7.37 -15.74
CA LYS A 85 -0.11 -7.53 -17.14
C LYS A 85 -0.13 -6.18 -17.81
N VAL A 86 0.41 -6.11 -19.03
CA VAL A 86 0.46 -4.89 -19.84
C VAL A 86 -0.11 -5.20 -21.21
N ILE A 87 -1.12 -4.44 -21.60
CA ILE A 87 -1.63 -4.39 -22.96
C ILE A 87 -0.99 -3.18 -23.62
N PHE A 88 -0.28 -3.41 -24.71
CA PHE A 88 0.41 -2.36 -25.45
C PHE A 88 -0.46 -1.78 -26.57
N ASP A 89 -0.09 -0.59 -27.05
CA ASP A 89 -0.78 0.13 -28.13
C ASP A 89 -0.77 -0.60 -29.48
N ASP A 90 0.23 -1.43 -29.73
CA ASP A 90 0.30 -2.33 -30.89
C ASP A 90 -0.49 -3.64 -30.71
N GLY A 91 -1.22 -3.78 -29.60
CA GLY A 91 -2.00 -4.99 -29.27
C GLY A 91 -1.18 -6.12 -28.67
N PHE A 92 0.14 -5.97 -28.50
CA PHE A 92 0.93 -6.96 -27.78
C PHE A 92 0.49 -7.04 -26.32
N VAL A 93 0.41 -8.25 -25.77
CA VAL A 93 0.04 -8.47 -24.36
C VAL A 93 1.14 -9.26 -23.68
N LYS A 94 1.58 -8.78 -22.52
CA LYS A 94 2.56 -9.48 -21.68
C LYS A 94 2.05 -9.57 -20.25
N GLU A 95 2.08 -10.79 -19.73
CA GLU A 95 1.72 -11.11 -18.34
C GLU A 95 2.90 -11.78 -17.66
N ILE A 96 3.10 -11.45 -16.38
CA ILE A 96 4.11 -12.03 -15.50
C ILE A 96 3.41 -12.35 -14.19
N ASP A 97 3.37 -13.63 -13.82
CA ASP A 97 2.95 -14.12 -12.50
C ASP A 97 4.20 -14.44 -11.69
N HIS A 98 4.62 -13.49 -10.85
CA HIS A 98 5.85 -13.57 -10.07
C HIS A 98 5.55 -14.04 -8.66
N TYR A 99 5.99 -15.25 -8.31
CA TYR A 99 5.89 -15.76 -6.95
C TYR A 99 6.91 -15.06 -6.04
N LEU A 100 6.45 -14.29 -5.05
CA LEU A 100 7.35 -13.46 -4.22
C LEU A 100 8.16 -14.24 -3.19
N GLY A 101 7.85 -15.53 -3.00
CA GLY A 101 8.69 -16.44 -2.24
C GLY A 101 9.86 -17.01 -3.05
N ASP A 102 10.02 -16.61 -4.31
CA ASP A 102 11.09 -17.09 -5.16
C ASP A 102 12.44 -16.51 -4.71
N THR A 103 13.31 -17.41 -4.22
CA THR A 103 14.66 -17.07 -3.76
C THR A 103 15.74 -17.43 -4.77
N GLN A 104 15.38 -17.72 -6.03
CA GLN A 104 16.34 -18.11 -7.06
C GLN A 104 17.56 -17.18 -7.09
N SER A 105 18.73 -17.80 -7.01
CA SER A 105 20.02 -17.10 -6.95
C SER A 105 20.60 -16.76 -8.33
N TYR A 106 19.92 -17.13 -9.41
CA TYR A 106 20.44 -16.93 -10.76
C TYR A 106 20.54 -15.44 -11.10
N ASP A 107 21.79 -15.01 -11.22
CA ASP A 107 22.24 -13.78 -11.83
C ASP A 107 21.65 -12.48 -11.24
N LYS A 108 21.91 -12.25 -9.95
CA LYS A 108 21.57 -11.01 -9.21
C LYS A 108 22.02 -9.72 -9.90
N GLU A 109 23.00 -9.81 -10.81
CA GLU A 109 23.58 -8.68 -11.54
C GLU A 109 23.02 -8.49 -12.96
N SER A 110 22.20 -9.43 -13.45
CA SER A 110 21.55 -9.27 -14.75
C SER A 110 20.40 -8.27 -14.68
N LYS A 111 20.17 -7.54 -15.78
CA LYS A 111 19.03 -6.62 -15.92
C LYS A 111 17.69 -7.32 -15.64
N HIS A 112 17.59 -8.60 -15.96
CA HIS A 112 16.38 -9.44 -15.82
C HIS A 112 16.40 -10.34 -14.58
N SER A 113 17.06 -9.91 -13.50
CA SER A 113 16.98 -10.63 -12.21
C SER A 113 15.62 -10.46 -11.53
N ILE A 114 15.26 -11.44 -10.69
CA ILE A 114 14.06 -11.42 -9.83
C ILE A 114 14.03 -10.18 -8.94
N ALA A 115 15.18 -9.80 -8.38
CA ALA A 115 15.31 -8.59 -7.57
C ALA A 115 14.98 -7.31 -8.36
N ASN A 116 15.27 -7.26 -9.66
CA ASN A 116 14.91 -6.14 -10.50
C ASN A 116 13.42 -6.16 -10.89
N LEU A 117 12.81 -7.33 -11.05
CA LEU A 117 11.36 -7.48 -11.22
C LEU A 117 10.61 -6.97 -9.98
N GLU A 118 11.02 -7.36 -8.77
CA GLU A 118 10.40 -6.89 -7.53
C GLU A 118 10.56 -5.37 -7.35
N LYS A 119 11.72 -4.81 -7.72
CA LYS A 119 11.93 -3.35 -7.75
C LYS A 119 11.00 -2.67 -8.76
N PHE A 120 10.81 -3.25 -9.94
CA PHE A 120 9.89 -2.75 -10.95
C PHE A 120 8.45 -2.69 -10.41
N GLU A 121 7.96 -3.77 -9.80
CA GLU A 121 6.61 -3.85 -9.22
C GLU A 121 6.41 -2.81 -8.12
N LYS A 122 7.32 -2.75 -7.14
CA LYS A 122 7.29 -1.76 -6.06
C LYS A 122 7.30 -0.33 -6.61
N LYS A 123 8.05 -0.09 -7.68
CA LYS A 123 8.11 1.23 -8.32
C LYS A 123 6.80 1.56 -9.03
N LEU A 124 6.18 0.59 -9.69
CA LEU A 124 4.88 0.73 -10.33
C LEU A 124 3.81 1.10 -9.30
N GLU A 125 3.71 0.35 -8.20
CA GLU A 125 2.81 0.64 -7.07
C GLU A 125 3.06 2.06 -6.49
N GLN A 126 4.33 2.47 -6.38
CA GLN A 126 4.71 3.80 -5.91
C GLN A 126 4.22 4.90 -6.86
N ILE A 127 4.42 4.74 -8.17
CA ILE A 127 3.97 5.73 -9.18
C ILE A 127 2.44 5.85 -9.15
N LEU A 128 1.74 4.72 -9.08
CA LEU A 128 0.28 4.67 -8.94
C LEU A 128 -0.19 5.30 -7.62
N GLY A 129 0.64 5.26 -6.58
CA GLY A 129 0.32 5.82 -5.27
C GLY A 129 -0.55 4.89 -4.43
N LEU A 130 -0.37 3.57 -4.60
CA LEU A 130 -1.20 2.55 -3.96
C LEU A 130 -0.96 2.43 -2.45
N ARG A 131 0.15 2.98 -1.93
CA ARG A 131 0.48 2.89 -0.51
C ARG A 131 -0.67 3.32 0.42
N LYS A 132 -1.41 4.36 0.05
CA LYS A 132 -2.54 4.87 0.86
C LYS A 132 -3.78 3.96 0.84
N TYR A 133 -3.85 3.01 -0.09
CA TYR A 133 -4.89 1.99 -0.16
C TYR A 133 -4.43 0.67 0.50
N ILE A 134 -3.14 0.37 0.40
CA ILE A 134 -2.55 -0.85 0.98
C ILE A 134 -2.34 -0.70 2.48
N LYS A 135 -1.70 0.39 2.94
CA LYS A 135 -1.33 0.58 4.36
C LYS A 135 -2.03 1.80 4.94
N HIS A 136 -2.47 1.68 6.19
CA HIS A 136 -2.96 2.82 6.96
C HIS A 136 -1.83 3.87 7.04
N PRO A 137 -2.13 5.18 6.96
CA PRO A 137 -1.17 6.20 7.36
C PRO A 137 -0.63 5.92 8.77
N PRO A 138 0.65 6.24 9.06
CA PRO A 138 1.22 5.95 10.37
C PRO A 138 0.40 6.63 11.46
N PHE A 139 0.09 5.89 12.51
CA PHE A 139 -0.42 6.50 13.73
C PHE A 139 0.68 7.23 14.48
N TYR A 140 0.24 8.27 15.16
CA TYR A 140 1.03 9.05 16.06
C TYR A 140 0.40 8.97 17.45
N LEU A 141 1.26 9.06 18.45
CA LEU A 141 0.85 9.15 19.83
C LEU A 141 0.56 10.62 20.13
N TYR A 142 -0.65 10.87 20.62
CA TYR A 142 -1.12 12.16 21.07
C TYR A 142 -1.35 12.08 22.57
N TYR A 143 -0.75 12.98 23.32
CA TYR A 143 -1.12 13.26 24.71
C TYR A 143 -2.23 14.30 24.70
N LEU A 144 -3.35 13.98 25.35
CA LEU A 144 -4.51 14.83 25.47
C LEU A 144 -4.75 15.14 26.94
N LYS A 145 -4.87 16.42 27.27
CA LYS A 145 -5.20 16.90 28.60
C LYS A 145 -6.50 17.68 28.55
N CYS A 146 -7.47 17.26 29.35
CA CYS A 146 -8.72 17.98 29.48
C CYS A 146 -8.49 19.29 30.25
N THR A 147 -8.86 20.43 29.65
CA THR A 147 -8.70 21.75 30.30
C THR A 147 -9.93 22.18 31.09
N THR A 148 -11.05 21.46 30.95
CA THR A 148 -12.36 21.81 31.51
C THR A 148 -12.96 20.73 32.41
N CYS A 149 -12.28 19.58 32.54
CA CYS A 149 -12.60 18.52 33.49
C CYS A 149 -11.38 18.20 34.34
N ASN A 150 -11.61 17.88 35.61
CA ASN A 150 -10.54 17.76 36.60
C ASN A 150 -9.61 16.59 36.26
N GLY A 151 -8.40 16.90 35.77
CA GLY A 151 -7.25 16.00 35.78
C GLY A 151 -7.28 14.85 34.77
N TYR A 152 -8.24 14.81 33.85
CA TYR A 152 -8.29 13.74 32.85
C TYR A 152 -7.19 13.92 31.81
N GLU A 153 -6.34 12.90 31.71
CA GLU A 153 -5.23 12.84 30.78
C GLU A 153 -5.23 11.48 30.09
N SER A 154 -4.97 11.50 28.78
CA SER A 154 -4.90 10.28 27.98
C SER A 154 -3.78 10.35 26.95
N VAL A 155 -3.28 9.17 26.57
CA VAL A 155 -2.43 8.99 25.40
C VAL A 155 -3.23 8.19 24.39
N ILE A 156 -3.45 8.76 23.21
CA ILE A 156 -4.22 8.15 22.13
C ILE A 156 -3.33 7.95 20.92
N SER A 157 -3.40 6.77 20.33
CA SER A 157 -2.82 6.47 19.03
C SER A 157 -3.84 6.75 17.94
N ALA A 158 -3.54 7.65 17.01
CA ALA A 158 -4.45 8.08 15.95
C ALA A 158 -3.66 8.58 14.73
N PRO A 159 -4.28 8.66 13.53
CA PRO A 159 -3.59 9.15 12.34
C PRO A 159 -3.46 10.68 12.31
N ASN A 160 -4.30 11.39 13.07
CA ASN A 160 -4.28 12.84 13.20
C ASN A 160 -4.90 13.28 14.53
N GLU A 161 -4.73 14.57 14.85
CA GLU A 161 -5.22 15.19 16.08
C GLU A 161 -6.74 15.11 16.22
N ASN A 162 -7.49 15.35 15.14
CA ASN A 162 -8.95 15.33 15.16
C ASN A 162 -9.50 13.95 15.56
N GLN A 163 -8.93 12.87 15.01
CA GLN A 163 -9.33 11.51 15.40
C GLN A 163 -8.92 11.18 16.83
N ALA A 164 -7.80 11.73 17.32
CA ALA A 164 -7.40 11.56 18.72
C ALA A 164 -8.40 12.24 19.67
N ILE A 165 -8.83 13.46 19.36
CA ILE A 165 -9.86 14.19 20.12
C ILE A 165 -11.20 13.47 20.06
N GLN A 166 -11.60 12.99 18.88
CA GLN A 166 -12.84 12.21 18.72
C GLN A 166 -12.85 11.00 19.67
N LEU A 167 -11.77 10.22 19.70
CA LEU A 167 -11.67 9.05 20.58
C LEU A 167 -11.65 9.42 22.08
N ALA A 168 -11.03 10.55 22.45
CA ALA A 168 -11.08 11.03 23.84
C ALA A 168 -12.49 11.51 24.24
N THR A 169 -13.25 12.07 23.30
CA THR A 169 -14.58 12.64 23.53
C THR A 169 -15.71 11.62 23.48
N GLU A 170 -15.49 10.42 22.94
CA GLU A 170 -16.46 9.30 22.98
C GLU A 170 -16.90 8.94 24.41
N HIS A 171 -16.10 9.28 25.43
CA HIS A 171 -16.41 9.09 26.84
C HIS A 171 -16.73 10.38 27.62
N HIS A 172 -16.47 11.56 27.05
CA HIS A 172 -16.52 12.85 27.75
C HIS A 172 -16.92 13.98 26.78
N TYR A 173 -18.23 14.09 26.51
CA TYR A 173 -18.78 15.14 25.63
C TYR A 173 -18.58 16.55 26.20
N HIS A 174 -18.30 17.52 25.32
CA HIS A 174 -18.22 18.98 25.60
C HIS A 174 -16.98 19.51 26.32
N HIS A 175 -15.91 18.72 26.45
CA HIS A 175 -14.66 19.21 27.03
C HIS A 175 -13.69 19.80 26.00
N GLN A 176 -12.98 20.84 26.42
CA GLN A 176 -11.83 21.38 25.70
C GLN A 176 -10.58 20.55 26.02
N TRP A 177 -9.77 20.29 25.00
CA TRP A 177 -8.58 19.46 25.06
C TRP A 177 -7.35 20.25 24.62
N GLU A 178 -6.30 20.22 25.43
CA GLU A 178 -4.95 20.53 24.98
C GLU A 178 -4.35 19.25 24.38
N VAL A 179 -3.85 19.35 23.15
CA VAL A 179 -3.32 18.18 22.43
C VAL A 179 -1.86 18.39 22.06
N LYS A 180 -1.04 17.38 22.36
CA LYS A 180 0.38 17.37 22.02
C LYS A 180 0.74 16.06 21.33
N LYS A 181 1.30 16.15 20.13
CA LYS A 181 1.92 14.98 19.46
C LYS A 181 3.21 14.61 20.18
N ILE A 182 3.27 13.42 20.76
CA ILE A 182 4.40 12.96 21.59
C ILE A 182 5.27 11.88 20.91
N GLY A 183 4.82 11.29 19.81
CA GLY A 183 5.62 10.29 19.12
C GLY A 183 4.92 9.64 17.93
N LYS A 184 5.59 8.64 17.35
CA LYS A 184 5.02 7.75 16.34
C LYS A 184 4.63 6.44 17.02
N ASP A 185 3.44 5.93 16.71
CA ASP A 185 3.08 4.59 17.14
C ASP A 185 3.77 3.56 16.23
N VAL A 186 4.48 2.64 16.85
CA VAL A 186 5.23 1.56 16.18
C VAL A 186 4.51 0.21 16.24
N ARG A 187 3.36 0.14 16.94
CA ARG A 187 2.58 -1.10 17.11
C ARG A 187 1.81 -1.51 15.86
N ASN A 188 1.82 -0.68 14.82
CA ASN A 188 1.25 -0.97 13.50
C ASN A 188 -0.23 -1.41 13.55
N THR A 189 -0.99 -0.87 14.50
CA THR A 189 -2.42 -1.14 14.67
C THR A 189 -3.23 -0.51 13.54
N CYS A 190 -4.33 -1.15 13.13
CA CYS A 190 -5.18 -0.66 12.05
C CYS A 190 -6.25 0.35 12.48
N MET A 191 -6.49 0.52 13.79
CA MET A 191 -7.55 1.38 14.34
C MET A 191 -7.03 2.32 15.45
N PRO A 192 -7.49 3.58 15.50
CA PRO A 192 -7.19 4.48 16.60
C PRO A 192 -7.56 3.82 17.93
N HIS A 193 -6.73 4.00 18.96
CA HIS A 193 -6.96 3.35 20.24
C HIS A 193 -6.35 4.14 21.41
N LEU A 194 -6.97 3.98 22.58
CA LEU A 194 -6.45 4.47 23.84
C LEU A 194 -5.22 3.65 24.23
N VAL A 195 -4.12 4.34 24.53
CA VAL A 195 -2.84 3.74 24.96
C VAL A 195 -2.74 3.76 26.47
N ILE A 196 -3.07 4.89 27.08
CA ILE A 196 -3.13 5.12 28.52
C ILE A 196 -4.29 6.08 28.77
N GLY A 197 -5.13 5.81 29.77
CA GLY A 197 -6.12 6.75 30.28
C GLY A 197 -6.15 6.69 31.79
N ASN A 198 -6.13 7.84 32.45
CA ASN A 198 -6.41 7.94 33.88
C ASN A 198 -7.87 8.35 34.05
N SER A 199 -8.62 7.55 34.82
CA SER A 199 -9.99 7.87 35.25
C SER A 199 -9.97 8.90 36.36
#